data_AF-A0A3C1CD04-F1
#
_entry.id   AF-A0A3C1CD04-F1
#
_cell.length_a   1.000
_cell.length_b   1.000
_cell.length_c   1.000
_cell.angle_alpha   90.00
_cell.angle_beta   90.00
_cell.angle_gamma   90.00
#
_symmetry.space_group_name_H-M   'P 1'
#
loop_
_entity.id
_entity.type
_entity.pdbx_description
1 polymer ?
#
loop_
_entity_poly.entity_id
_entity_poly.type
_entity_poly.pdbx_seq_one_letter_code
_entity_poly.pdbx_strand_id
1 'polypeptide(L)' 'MAFRGYEAVWRFSRLLMRYGNGISSQLAAKEFDLFREIQIQPVFSPDKQLQYFENKKLYFLKWQDGILRLLP' A
#
# COMPACT_ATOMS: atom_id res chain seq x y z
N MET A 1 11.37 5.15 11.42
CA MET A 1 10.22 5.81 10.74
C MET A 1 10.60 7.05 9.91
N ALA A 2 11.89 7.32 9.63
CA ALA A 2 12.29 8.57 8.94
C ALA A 2 11.88 8.66 7.45
N PHE A 3 11.88 7.55 6.72
CA PHE A 3 11.68 7.57 5.27
C PHE A 3 10.22 7.40 4.80
N ARG A 4 9.25 7.42 5.72
CA ARG A 4 7.85 7.12 5.36
C ARG A 4 7.24 8.13 4.40
N GLY A 5 7.50 9.42 4.63
CA GLY A 5 7.00 10.49 3.76
C GLY A 5 7.66 10.45 2.39
N TYR A 6 8.99 10.29 2.35
CA TYR A 6 9.74 10.17 1.10
C TYR A 6 9.22 9.02 0.22
N GLU A 7 9.07 7.82 0.80
CA GLU A 7 8.58 6.66 0.07
C GLU A 7 7.18 6.85 -0.49
N ALA A 8 6.25 7.41 0.32
CA ALA A 8 4.89 7.65 -0.13
C ALA A 8 4.85 8.66 -1.28
N VAL A 9 5.57 9.78 -1.15
CA VAL A 9 5.65 10.80 -2.20
C VAL A 9 6.29 10.20 -3.45
N TRP A 10 7.41 9.49 -3.32
CA TRP A 10 8.08 8.83 -4.44
C TRP A 10 7.15 7.91 -5.22
N ARG A 11 6.50 6.97 -4.54
CA ARG A 11 5.62 5.98 -5.18
C ARG A 11 4.43 6.66 -5.86
N PHE A 12 3.67 7.47 -5.13
CA PHE A 12 2.43 8.03 -5.66
C PHE A 12 2.65 9.13 -6.69
N SER A 13 3.72 9.93 -6.58
CA SER A 13 4.08 10.88 -7.63
C SER A 13 4.47 10.18 -8.93
N ARG A 14 5.26 9.11 -8.87
CA ARG A 14 5.67 8.33 -10.05
C ARG A 14 4.50 7.60 -10.70
N LEU A 15 3.60 7.02 -9.91
CA LEU A 15 2.35 6.44 -10.40
C LEU A 15 1.48 7.50 -11.08
N LEU A 16 1.33 8.68 -10.47
CA LEU A 16 0.58 9.79 -11.04
C LEU A 16 1.19 10.29 -12.36
N MET A 17 2.51 10.44 -12.41
CA MET A 17 3.20 10.86 -13.63
C MET A 17 3.07 9.83 -14.76
N ARG A 18 3.07 8.52 -14.43
CA ARG A 18 2.98 7.44 -15.42
C ARG A 18 1.57 7.24 -15.97
N TYR A 19 0.55 7.28 -15.11
CA TYR A 19 -0.81 6.88 -15.46
C TYR A 19 -1.81 8.04 -15.51
N GLY A 20 -1.46 9.22 -14.98
CA GLY A 20 -2.30 10.41 -14.99
C GLY A 20 -3.71 10.13 -14.46
N ASN A 21 -4.71 10.38 -15.31
CA ASN A 21 -6.13 10.15 -14.99
C ASN A 21 -6.49 8.68 -14.73
N GLY A 22 -5.67 7.73 -15.21
CA GLY A 22 -5.86 6.29 -15.00
C GLY A 22 -5.20 5.74 -13.74
N ILE A 23 -4.67 6.59 -12.86
CA ILE A 23 -3.95 6.16 -11.66
C ILE A 23 -4.79 5.25 -10.76
N SER A 24 -6.10 5.48 -10.65
CA SER A 24 -7.00 4.72 -9.79
C SER A 24 -6.99 3.21 -10.10
N SER A 25 -6.90 2.85 -11.37
CA SER A 25 -6.80 1.45 -11.82
C SER A 25 -5.43 0.82 -11.54
N GLN A 26 -4.42 1.63 -11.24
CA GLN A 26 -3.02 1.21 -11.08
C GLN A 26 -2.49 1.41 -9.65
N LEU A 27 -3.33 1.80 -8.68
CA LEU A 27 -2.92 1.94 -7.27
C LEU A 27 -2.42 0.62 -6.66
N ALA A 28 -2.90 -0.52 -7.17
CA ALA A 28 -2.46 -1.85 -6.76
C ALA A 28 -1.11 -2.28 -7.38
N ALA A 29 -0.59 -1.52 -8.34
CA ALA A 29 0.69 -1.83 -8.97
C ALA A 29 1.82 -1.75 -7.94
N LYS A 30 2.74 -2.73 -8.00
CA LYS A 30 3.95 -2.79 -7.17
C LYS A 30 5.10 -1.97 -7.76
N GLU A 31 4.83 -1.19 -8.79
CA GLU A 31 5.82 -0.31 -9.38
C GLU A 31 6.21 0.79 -8.41
N PHE A 32 7.49 1.15 -8.42
CA PHE A 32 8.06 2.22 -7.60
C PHE A 32 7.99 1.97 -6.08
N ASP A 33 7.78 0.73 -5.64
CA ASP A 33 8.03 0.31 -4.26
C ASP A 33 9.52 0.45 -3.91
N LEU A 34 9.80 0.93 -2.69
CA LEU A 34 11.16 1.15 -2.21
C LEU A 34 11.50 0.24 -1.04
N PHE A 35 10.81 0.40 0.09
CA PHE A 35 11.17 -0.25 1.35
C PHE A 35 10.03 -1.12 1.88
N ARG A 36 8.79 -0.71 1.68
CA ARG A 36 7.59 -1.33 2.24
C ARG A 36 6.59 -1.63 1.15
N GLU A 37 6.11 -2.86 1.18
CA GLU A 37 4.98 -3.26 0.36
C GLU A 37 3.71 -2.54 0.84
N ILE A 38 3.00 -1.92 -0.10
CA ILE A 38 1.65 -1.41 0.13
C ILE A 38 0.74 -2.11 -0.86
N GLN A 39 -0.35 -2.68 -0.36
CA GLN A 39 -1.33 -3.42 -1.15
C GLN A 39 -2.65 -2.66 -1.15
N ILE A 40 -2.71 -1.60 -1.95
CA ILE A 40 -3.93 -0.81 -2.11
C ILE A 40 -4.92 -1.61 -2.95
N GLN A 41 -6.11 -1.85 -2.40
CA GLN A 41 -7.20 -2.54 -3.09
C GLN A 41 -8.50 -1.71 -3.02
N PRO A 42 -9.33 -1.75 -4.07
CA PRO A 42 -10.67 -1.17 -4.02
C PRO A 42 -11.56 -1.97 -3.07
N VAL A 43 -12.31 -1.28 -2.24
CA VAL A 43 -13.35 -1.84 -1.38
C VAL A 43 -14.69 -1.48 -2.00
N PHE A 44 -15.49 -2.50 -2.27
CA PHE A 44 -16.81 -2.37 -2.89
C PHE A 44 -17.92 -2.54 -1.86
N SER A 45 -19.04 -1.86 -2.08
CA SER A 45 -20.29 -2.14 -1.37
C SER A 45 -20.86 -3.50 -1.79
N PRO A 46 -21.83 -4.04 -1.04
CA PRO A 46 -22.59 -5.23 -1.49
C PRO A 46 -23.20 -5.04 -2.89
N ASP A 47 -23.57 -3.81 -3.25
CA ASP A 47 -24.11 -3.43 -4.56
C ASP A 47 -23.03 -3.22 -5.64
N LYS A 48 -21.79 -3.67 -5.38
CA LYS A 48 -20.62 -3.57 -6.28
C LYS A 48 -20.21 -2.13 -6.64
N GLN A 49 -20.62 -1.14 -5.87
CA GLN A 49 -20.17 0.24 -6.05
C GLN A 49 -18.82 0.44 -5.36
N LEU A 50 -17.87 1.10 -6.03
CA LEU A 50 -16.57 1.43 -5.44
C LEU A 50 -16.78 2.46 -4.31
N GLN A 51 -16.38 2.10 -3.09
CA GLN A 51 -16.54 2.98 -1.93
C GLN A 51 -15.25 3.75 -1.65
N TYR A 52 -14.14 3.03 -1.48
CA TYR A 52 -12.84 3.61 -1.17
C TYR A 52 -11.73 2.63 -1.51
N PHE A 53 -10.48 3.10 -1.39
CA PHE A 53 -9.30 2.27 -1.50
C PHE A 53 -8.69 2.07 -0.13
N GLU A 54 -8.25 0.85 0.18
CA GLU A 54 -7.66 0.51 1.46
C GLU A 54 -6.34 -0.24 1.27
N ASN A 55 -5.37 0.03 2.13
CA ASN A 55 -4.18 -0.82 2.23
C ASN A 55 -4.53 -2.13 2.96
N LYS A 56 -4.64 -3.22 2.21
CA LYS A 56 -4.89 -4.57 2.74
C LYS A 56 -3.61 -5.29 3.22
N LYS A 57 -2.43 -4.66 3.11
CA LYS A 57 -1.19 -5.23 3.65
C LYS A 57 -1.21 -5.17 5.18
N LEU A 58 -1.32 -6.33 5.81
CA LEU A 58 -1.21 -6.50 7.25
C LEU A 58 0.19 -6.99 7.63
N TYR A 59 0.68 -6.55 8.78
CA TYR A 59 1.91 -7.04 9.39
C TYR A 59 1.56 -7.62 10.75
N PHE A 60 1.78 -8.91 10.93
CA PHE A 60 1.62 -9.58 12.22
C PHE A 60 2.97 -9.61 12.92
N LEU A 61 3.06 -8.90 14.04
CA LEU A 61 4.26 -8.86 14.88
C LEU A 61 4.00 -9.64 16.16
N LYS A 62 4.90 -10.55 16.50
CA LYS A 62 4.85 -11.32 17.74
C LYS A 62 6.09 -11.06 18.58
N TRP A 63 5.88 -10.68 19.82
CA TRP A 63 6.93 -10.68 20.84
C TRP A 63 7.01 -12.08 21.46
N GLN A 64 8.19 -12.69 21.43
CA GLN A 64 8.44 -13.99 22.05
C GLN A 64 9.87 -14.03 22.60
N ASP A 65 10.02 -14.40 23.88
CA ASP A 65 11.31 -14.52 24.56
C ASP A 65 12.17 -13.24 24.47
N GLY A 66 11.53 -12.07 24.55
CA GLY A 66 12.20 -10.76 24.42
C GLY A 66 12.59 -10.38 22.98
N ILE A 67 12.30 -11.23 22.00
CA ILE A 67 12.62 -11.00 20.58
C ILE A 67 11.33 -10.67 19.83
N LEU A 68 11.34 -9.58 19.07
CA LEU A 68 10.29 -9.25 18.12
C LEU A 68 10.47 -10.08 16.84
N ARG A 69 9.49 -10.92 16.52
CA ARG A 69 9.46 -11.73 15.30
C ARG A 69 8.33 -11.27 14.38
N LEU A 70 8.62 -11.21 13.09
CA LEU A 70 7.59 -11.07 12.05
C LEU A 70 6.94 -12.45 11.87
N LEU A 71 5.62 -12.52 12.01
CA LEU A 71 4.86 -13.73 11.68
C LEU A 71 4.61 -13.78 10.17
N PRO A 72 4.70 -14.96 9.54
CA PRO A 72 4.38 -15.15 8.13
C PRO A 72 2.89 -14.90 7.83
#